data_AF-A0A356BH66-F1
#
_entry.id   AF-A0A356BH66-F1
#
_cell.length_a   1.000
_cell.length_b   1.000
_cell.length_c   1.000
_cell.angle_alpha   90.00
_cell.angle_beta   90.00
_cell.angle_gamma   90.00
#
_symmetry.space_group_name_H-M   'P 1'
#
loop_
_entity.id
_entity.type
_entity.pdbx_description
1 polymer ?
#
loop_
_entity_poly.entity_id
_entity_poly.type
_entity_poly.pdbx_seq_one_letter_code
_entity_poly.pdbx_strand_id
1 'polypeptide(L)'
;MKYYIGAYAASPNQTGWDPQLETAYYDELKQLPNIKGLEHPFLGKLHGHDDSWFLANIAPQWDYVFTCIPGIMNALGRNPQFGLASCDSAGRQEALDFMQQACNAVAKLNSHVGRQAVKAVMLQTAPARDQAAASADALYQSLSTMQQWDWQGAQLLIEHCDAYVPAHAPSKGFLSLSDEIAVLTRLNTVSDQAHKMGIVINWGRSVFETRRPDGALEHIMAVQAAGLLSGLMFSGVSDQDTEYGAWR
;
A
#
# COMPACT_ATOMS: atom_id res chain seq x y z
N MET A 1 16.19 13.06 10.50
CA MET A 1 15.58 11.73 10.23
C MET A 1 15.30 11.66 8.74
N LYS A 2 15.62 10.56 8.06
CA LYS A 2 15.24 10.38 6.65
C LYS A 2 13.87 9.71 6.54
N TYR A 3 13.08 10.04 5.53
CA TYR A 3 11.73 9.51 5.31
C TYR A 3 11.47 9.09 3.86
N TYR A 4 10.46 8.25 3.65
CA TYR A 4 9.90 7.99 2.32
C TYR A 4 8.87 9.07 1.99
N ILE A 5 8.77 9.45 0.72
CA ILE A 5 7.76 10.41 0.25
C ILE A 5 6.86 9.77 -0.79
N GLY A 6 5.54 9.92 -0.63
CA GLY A 6 4.52 9.60 -1.63
C GLY A 6 4.52 10.63 -2.75
N ALA A 7 5.62 10.71 -3.50
CA ALA A 7 5.83 11.72 -4.53
C ALA A 7 4.74 11.72 -5.62
N TYR A 8 4.08 10.59 -5.84
CA TYR A 8 3.01 10.48 -6.82
C TYR A 8 1.77 11.30 -6.48
N ALA A 9 1.48 11.54 -5.20
CA ALA A 9 0.34 12.35 -4.78
C ALA A 9 0.53 13.84 -5.12
N ALA A 10 1.78 14.29 -5.18
CA ALA A 10 2.17 15.63 -5.58
C ALA A 10 2.69 15.69 -7.04
N SER A 11 2.49 14.62 -7.83
CA SER A 11 2.93 14.60 -9.22
C SER A 11 2.22 15.71 -10.02
N PRO A 12 2.94 16.46 -10.86
CA PRO A 12 2.35 17.48 -11.71
C PRO A 12 1.50 16.90 -12.86
N ASN A 13 1.59 15.59 -13.12
CA ASN A 13 0.95 14.89 -14.23
C ASN A 13 -0.44 14.33 -13.88
N GLN A 14 -1.33 15.15 -13.34
CA GLN A 14 -2.67 14.71 -12.91
C GLN A 14 -3.67 14.53 -14.06
N THR A 15 -3.56 15.31 -15.14
CA THR A 15 -4.50 15.33 -16.28
C THR A 15 -3.90 14.81 -17.59
N GLY A 16 -2.67 14.29 -17.54
CA GLY A 16 -1.91 13.83 -18.70
C GLY A 16 -0.44 13.65 -18.34
N TRP A 17 0.31 12.96 -19.21
CA TRP A 17 1.73 12.72 -19.01
C TRP A 17 2.58 13.72 -19.79
N ASP A 18 3.26 14.61 -19.07
CA ASP A 18 4.35 15.42 -19.59
C ASP A 18 5.69 14.88 -19.03
N PRO A 19 6.51 14.18 -19.84
CA PRO A 19 7.75 13.59 -19.38
C PRO A 19 8.82 14.63 -18.99
N GLN A 20 8.78 15.84 -19.56
CA GLN A 20 9.77 16.88 -19.24
C GLN A 20 9.46 17.49 -17.88
N LEU A 21 8.18 17.79 -17.64
CA LEU A 21 7.71 18.31 -16.35
C LEU A 21 7.93 17.29 -15.23
N GLU A 22 7.71 16.00 -15.50
CA GLU A 22 7.95 14.95 -14.51
C GLU A 22 9.44 14.75 -14.23
N THR A 23 10.30 14.83 -15.25
CA THR A 23 11.76 14.78 -15.04
C THR A 23 12.22 15.94 -14.16
N ALA A 24 11.75 17.16 -14.42
CA ALA A 24 12.05 18.32 -13.58
C ALA A 24 11.58 18.10 -12.12
N TYR A 25 10.39 17.54 -11.93
CA TYR A 25 9.89 17.18 -10.61
C TYR A 25 10.78 16.14 -9.90
N TYR A 26 11.20 15.08 -10.58
CA TYR A 26 12.13 14.09 -10.01
C TYR A 26 13.50 14.68 -9.70
N ASP A 27 13.98 15.64 -10.49
CA ASP A 27 15.24 16.35 -10.23
C ASP A 27 15.15 17.21 -8.97
N GLU A 28 14.03 17.89 -8.73
CA GLU A 28 13.78 18.60 -7.47
C GLU A 28 13.71 17.65 -6.27
N LEU A 29 13.05 16.49 -6.41
CA LEU A 29 13.03 15.47 -5.35
C LEU A 29 14.45 14.99 -4.99
N LYS A 30 15.36 14.88 -5.97
CA LYS A 30 16.77 14.47 -5.71
C LYS A 30 17.53 15.50 -4.89
N GLN A 31 17.14 16.77 -4.92
CA GLN A 31 17.79 17.84 -4.14
C GLN A 31 17.39 17.84 -2.66
N LEU A 32 16.31 17.14 -2.28
CA LEU A 32 15.82 17.13 -0.90
C LEU A 32 16.70 16.22 -0.01
N PRO A 33 17.45 16.78 0.97
CA PRO A 33 18.48 16.05 1.70
C PRO A 33 17.94 14.97 2.66
N ASN A 34 16.67 15.08 3.04
CA ASN A 34 16.03 14.20 4.02
C ASN A 34 15.24 13.04 3.38
N ILE A 35 15.21 12.94 2.05
CA ILE A 35 14.55 11.82 1.37
C ILE A 35 15.43 10.56 1.47
N LYS A 36 14.85 9.50 2.05
CA LYS A 36 15.39 8.14 2.01
C LYS A 36 15.09 7.46 0.66
N GLY A 37 13.93 7.77 0.12
CA GLY A 37 13.46 7.37 -1.20
C GLY A 37 11.95 7.52 -1.30
N LEU A 38 11.30 6.74 -2.16
CA LEU A 38 9.93 6.99 -2.56
C LEU A 38 8.97 5.92 -2.04
N GLU A 39 7.79 6.36 -1.63
CA GLU A 39 6.61 5.51 -1.72
C GLU A 39 6.17 5.51 -3.20
N HIS A 40 6.19 4.32 -3.79
CA HIS A 40 6.01 4.12 -5.22
C HIS A 40 4.61 3.55 -5.51
N PRO A 41 3.74 4.23 -6.26
CA PRO A 41 2.41 3.73 -6.58
C PRO A 41 2.50 2.62 -7.62
N PHE A 42 2.12 1.40 -7.24
CA PHE A 42 2.07 0.30 -8.19
C PHE A 42 0.68 0.20 -8.85
N LEU A 43 0.64 0.29 -10.19
CA LEU A 43 -0.59 0.21 -10.99
C LEU A 43 -0.64 -1.03 -11.91
N GLY A 44 0.20 -2.05 -11.65
CA GLY A 44 0.41 -3.20 -12.55
C GLY A 44 1.72 -3.11 -13.36
N LYS A 45 2.39 -1.97 -13.29
CA LYS A 45 3.69 -1.66 -13.89
C LYS A 45 4.41 -0.60 -13.05
N LEU A 46 5.71 -0.39 -13.28
CA LEU A 46 6.48 0.61 -12.53
C LEU A 46 6.04 2.03 -12.87
N HIS A 47 5.51 2.28 -14.06
CA HIS A 47 5.06 3.61 -14.42
C HIS A 47 3.81 3.59 -15.28
N GLY A 48 2.89 4.52 -15.02
CA GLY A 48 1.60 4.62 -15.70
C GLY A 48 1.70 4.71 -17.23
N HIS A 49 2.83 5.18 -17.75
CA HIS A 49 3.07 5.37 -19.18
C HIS A 49 4.30 4.61 -19.70
N ASP A 50 5.44 4.74 -19.03
CA ASP A 50 6.73 4.22 -19.50
C ASP A 50 7.66 3.87 -18.33
N ASP A 51 7.89 2.57 -18.11
CA ASP A 51 8.80 2.07 -17.08
C ASP A 51 10.25 2.50 -17.33
N SER A 52 10.66 2.64 -18.60
CA SER A 52 12.04 2.99 -18.96
C SER A 52 12.33 4.44 -18.56
N TRP A 53 11.37 5.33 -18.78
CA TRP A 53 11.42 6.70 -18.27
C TRP A 53 11.57 6.70 -16.74
N PHE A 54 10.73 5.96 -16.00
CA PHE A 54 10.80 5.95 -14.54
C PHE A 54 12.17 5.48 -14.05
N LEU A 55 12.67 4.36 -14.59
CA LEU A 55 13.98 3.81 -14.24
C LEU A 55 15.12 4.78 -14.57
N ALA A 56 15.05 5.53 -15.67
CA ALA A 56 16.05 6.53 -16.01
C ALA A 56 16.03 7.77 -15.09
N ASN A 57 14.91 8.05 -14.41
CA ASN A 57 14.72 9.28 -13.64
C ASN A 57 14.92 9.11 -12.13
N ILE A 58 15.01 7.89 -11.62
CA ILE A 58 15.22 7.64 -10.19
C ILE A 58 16.66 7.85 -9.73
N ALA A 59 16.84 8.16 -8.43
CA ALA A 59 18.17 8.19 -7.83
C ALA A 59 18.63 6.77 -7.42
N PRO A 60 19.87 6.36 -7.72
CA PRO A 60 20.37 5.01 -7.43
C PRO A 60 20.41 4.68 -5.93
N GLN A 61 20.56 5.70 -5.08
CA GLN A 61 20.60 5.57 -3.62
C GLN A 61 19.23 5.52 -2.95
N TRP A 62 18.13 5.76 -3.67
CA TRP A 62 16.79 5.75 -3.07
C TRP A 62 16.30 4.35 -2.76
N ASP A 63 15.72 4.19 -1.58
CA ASP A 63 14.95 3.00 -1.24
C ASP A 63 13.48 3.17 -1.66
N TYR A 64 12.77 2.07 -1.86
CA TYR A 64 11.37 2.10 -2.28
C TYR A 64 10.46 1.35 -1.31
N VAL A 65 9.29 1.91 -1.07
CA VAL A 65 8.15 1.20 -0.49
C VAL A 65 7.05 1.21 -1.53
N PHE A 66 6.64 0.05 -2.02
CA PHE A 66 5.55 -0.01 -2.99
C PHE A 66 4.24 0.19 -2.24
N THR A 67 3.36 1.04 -2.76
CA THR A 67 1.96 1.08 -2.35
C THR A 67 1.09 0.54 -3.46
N CYS A 68 0.32 -0.49 -3.17
CA CYS A 68 -0.58 -1.11 -4.15
C CYS A 68 -1.95 -0.44 -4.21
N ILE A 69 -2.24 0.54 -3.34
CA ILE A 69 -3.59 1.12 -3.25
C ILE A 69 -4.09 1.70 -4.59
N PRO A 70 -3.30 2.43 -5.42
CA PRO A 70 -3.84 3.01 -6.65
C PRO A 70 -4.24 1.93 -7.66
N GLY A 71 -3.41 0.89 -7.83
CA GLY A 71 -3.73 -0.24 -8.69
C GLY A 71 -4.92 -1.07 -8.19
N ILE A 72 -5.01 -1.30 -6.87
CA ILE A 72 -6.13 -2.01 -6.24
C ILE A 72 -7.44 -1.23 -6.43
N MET A 73 -7.44 0.09 -6.25
CA MET A 73 -8.65 0.91 -6.49
C MET A 73 -9.09 0.89 -7.96
N ASN A 74 -8.14 0.91 -8.90
CA ASN A 74 -8.45 0.78 -10.34
C ASN A 74 -9.03 -0.61 -10.68
N ALA A 75 -8.57 -1.66 -10.00
CA ALA A 75 -9.14 -3.00 -10.15
C ALA A 75 -10.55 -3.08 -9.56
N LEU A 76 -10.77 -2.54 -8.35
CA LEU A 76 -12.08 -2.48 -7.69
C LEU A 76 -13.12 -1.72 -8.51
N GLY A 77 -12.72 -0.64 -9.21
CA GLY A 77 -13.61 0.09 -10.11
C GLY A 77 -14.12 -0.72 -11.31
N ARG A 78 -13.47 -1.85 -11.64
CA ARG A 78 -13.85 -2.77 -12.72
C ARG A 78 -14.50 -4.04 -12.19
N ASN A 79 -14.00 -4.55 -11.06
CA ASN A 79 -14.48 -5.76 -10.41
C ASN A 79 -14.62 -5.52 -8.89
N PRO A 80 -15.83 -5.36 -8.34
CA PRO A 80 -16.01 -5.15 -6.90
C PRO A 80 -15.63 -6.37 -6.05
N GLN A 81 -15.50 -7.57 -6.65
CA GLN A 81 -15.03 -8.78 -5.97
C GLN A 81 -13.50 -8.87 -5.90
N PHE A 82 -12.77 -7.98 -6.57
CA PHE A 82 -11.31 -7.99 -6.58
C PHE A 82 -10.76 -7.77 -5.17
N GLY A 83 -9.89 -8.67 -4.71
CA GLY A 83 -9.09 -8.39 -3.52
C GLY A 83 -8.60 -9.63 -2.77
N LEU A 84 -7.56 -9.44 -1.95
CA LEU A 84 -6.86 -10.51 -1.26
C LEU A 84 -7.74 -11.22 -0.22
N ALA A 85 -8.68 -10.49 0.39
CA ALA A 85 -9.64 -11.04 1.36
C ALA A 85 -10.95 -11.51 0.72
N SER A 86 -11.09 -11.44 -0.60
CA SER A 86 -12.34 -11.77 -1.28
C SER A 86 -12.76 -13.22 -1.04
N CYS A 87 -14.02 -13.42 -0.68
CA CYS A 87 -14.62 -14.75 -0.61
C CYS A 87 -14.92 -15.31 -2.01
N ASP A 88 -15.02 -14.46 -3.03
CA ASP A 88 -15.12 -14.88 -4.41
C ASP A 88 -13.76 -15.38 -4.92
N SER A 89 -13.74 -16.61 -5.44
CA SER A 89 -12.48 -17.24 -5.87
C SER A 89 -11.86 -16.55 -7.09
N ALA A 90 -12.67 -16.02 -8.01
CA ALA A 90 -12.17 -15.37 -9.22
C ALA A 90 -11.57 -13.99 -8.90
N GLY A 91 -12.27 -13.18 -8.10
CA GLY A 91 -11.79 -11.88 -7.63
C GLY A 91 -10.55 -12.00 -6.73
N ARG A 92 -10.46 -13.07 -5.93
CA ARG A 92 -9.24 -13.38 -5.15
C ARG A 92 -8.08 -13.79 -6.05
N GLN A 93 -8.32 -14.62 -7.06
CA GLN A 93 -7.28 -15.00 -8.02
C GLN A 93 -6.77 -13.79 -8.82
N GLU A 94 -7.67 -12.90 -9.25
CA GLU A 94 -7.28 -11.66 -9.95
C GLU A 94 -6.37 -10.77 -9.07
N ALA A 95 -6.64 -10.72 -7.77
CA ALA A 95 -5.79 -10.00 -6.81
C ALA A 95 -4.40 -10.65 -6.66
N LEU A 96 -4.33 -11.99 -6.61
CA LEU A 96 -3.04 -12.70 -6.59
C LEU A 96 -2.25 -12.47 -7.88
N ASP A 97 -2.90 -12.48 -9.04
CA ASP A 97 -2.26 -12.20 -10.33
C ASP A 97 -1.70 -10.77 -10.37
N PHE A 98 -2.42 -9.79 -9.82
CA PHE A 98 -1.93 -8.42 -9.66
C PHE A 98 -0.71 -8.35 -8.72
N MET A 99 -0.74 -9.09 -7.60
CA MET A 99 0.40 -9.12 -6.68
C MET A 99 1.62 -9.83 -7.28
N GLN A 100 1.43 -10.83 -8.15
CA GLN A 100 2.52 -11.44 -8.89
C GLN A 100 3.19 -10.43 -9.85
N GLN A 101 2.42 -9.53 -10.45
CA GLN A 101 2.98 -8.41 -11.24
C GLN A 101 3.79 -7.47 -10.35
N ALA A 102 3.34 -7.19 -9.12
CA ALA A 102 4.11 -6.40 -8.16
C ALA A 102 5.45 -7.09 -7.81
N CYS A 103 5.44 -8.39 -7.55
CA CYS A 103 6.64 -9.18 -7.29
C CYS A 103 7.64 -9.10 -8.45
N ASN A 104 7.15 -9.20 -9.70
CA ASN A 104 7.97 -9.04 -10.90
C ASN A 104 8.52 -7.62 -11.04
N ALA A 105 7.74 -6.60 -10.67
CA ALA A 105 8.17 -5.20 -10.69
C ALA A 105 9.24 -4.92 -9.63
N VAL A 106 9.16 -5.54 -8.46
CA VAL A 106 10.24 -5.51 -7.45
C VAL A 106 11.54 -6.06 -8.04
N ALA A 107 11.49 -7.23 -8.67
CA ALA A 107 12.65 -7.82 -9.32
C ALA A 107 13.24 -6.92 -10.42
N LYS A 108 12.37 -6.31 -11.25
CA LYS A 108 12.77 -5.38 -12.30
C LYS A 108 13.49 -4.14 -11.74
N LEU A 109 12.93 -3.52 -10.70
CA LEU A 109 13.53 -2.34 -10.07
C LEU A 109 14.86 -2.68 -9.39
N ASN A 110 14.90 -3.76 -8.61
CA ASN A 110 16.12 -4.19 -7.93
C ASN A 110 17.25 -4.51 -8.92
N SER A 111 16.92 -5.20 -10.02
CA SER A 111 17.86 -5.49 -11.11
C SER A 111 18.41 -4.21 -11.74
N HIS A 112 17.54 -3.24 -12.04
CA HIS A 112 17.95 -1.96 -12.61
C HIS A 112 18.89 -1.17 -11.68
N VAL A 113 18.58 -1.12 -10.38
CA VAL A 113 19.40 -0.38 -9.40
C VAL A 113 20.65 -1.17 -8.99
N GLY A 114 20.68 -2.48 -9.20
CA GLY A 114 21.80 -3.36 -8.83
C GLY A 114 21.86 -3.71 -7.33
N ARG A 115 20.74 -3.58 -6.60
CA ARG A 115 20.61 -3.95 -5.18
C ARG A 115 19.15 -4.18 -4.81
N GLN A 116 18.90 -4.77 -3.64
CA GLN A 116 17.56 -4.86 -3.04
C GLN A 116 17.09 -3.46 -2.56
N ALA A 117 16.63 -2.63 -3.49
CA ALA A 117 16.20 -1.26 -3.25
C ALA A 117 14.77 -1.16 -2.75
N VAL A 118 13.90 -2.10 -3.14
CA VAL A 118 12.55 -2.21 -2.57
C VAL A 118 12.64 -2.81 -1.17
N LYS A 119 12.20 -2.05 -0.16
CA LYS A 119 12.23 -2.45 1.25
C LYS A 119 10.93 -3.06 1.71
N ALA A 120 9.81 -2.61 1.16
CA ALA A 120 8.51 -3.16 1.48
C ALA A 120 7.52 -3.03 0.33
N VAL A 121 6.50 -3.88 0.35
CA VAL A 121 5.29 -3.80 -0.47
C VAL A 121 4.09 -3.70 0.46
N MET A 122 3.40 -2.57 0.43
CA MET A 122 2.19 -2.29 1.18
C MET A 122 0.98 -2.82 0.43
N LEU A 123 0.28 -3.75 1.08
CA LEU A 123 -0.88 -4.48 0.62
C LEU A 123 -2.14 -3.90 1.23
N GLN A 124 -3.26 -3.99 0.52
CA GLN A 124 -4.57 -3.64 1.07
C GLN A 124 -5.50 -4.84 0.99
N THR A 125 -6.30 -4.99 2.05
CA THR A 125 -7.10 -6.19 2.32
C THR A 125 -8.43 -6.26 1.58
N ALA A 126 -8.58 -5.50 0.50
CA ALA A 126 -9.74 -5.49 -0.40
C ALA A 126 -10.43 -6.87 -0.56
N PRO A 127 -11.74 -6.92 -0.86
CA PRO A 127 -12.59 -5.82 -1.33
C PRO A 127 -13.24 -4.99 -0.21
N ALA A 128 -13.99 -3.96 -0.62
CA ALA A 128 -14.86 -3.19 0.27
C ALA A 128 -16.02 -4.07 0.76
N ARG A 129 -16.17 -4.22 2.08
CA ARG A 129 -17.11 -5.17 2.71
C ARG A 129 -18.58 -4.76 2.57
N ASP A 130 -18.85 -3.51 2.23
CA ASP A 130 -20.18 -3.02 1.85
C ASP A 130 -20.55 -3.40 0.39
N GLN A 131 -19.59 -3.82 -0.42
CA GLN A 131 -19.78 -4.16 -1.84
C GLN A 131 -19.62 -5.66 -2.13
N ALA A 132 -18.73 -6.35 -1.40
CA ALA A 132 -18.42 -7.75 -1.62
C ALA A 132 -18.08 -8.48 -0.32
N ALA A 133 -18.33 -9.79 -0.31
CA ALA A 133 -17.99 -10.62 0.84
C ALA A 133 -16.47 -10.79 0.97
N ALA A 134 -15.93 -10.47 2.14
CA ALA A 134 -14.52 -10.63 2.47
C ALA A 134 -14.36 -11.33 3.83
N SER A 135 -13.25 -12.07 4.01
CA SER A 135 -12.98 -12.80 5.25
C SER A 135 -11.49 -12.85 5.61
N ALA A 136 -11.22 -12.98 6.92
CA ALA A 136 -9.89 -13.23 7.45
C ALA A 136 -9.27 -14.53 6.90
N ASP A 137 -10.06 -15.59 6.72
CA ASP A 137 -9.55 -16.86 6.17
C ASP A 137 -9.12 -16.74 4.71
N ALA A 138 -9.88 -16.00 3.88
CA ALA A 138 -9.51 -15.72 2.50
C ALA A 138 -8.21 -14.89 2.44
N LEU A 139 -8.07 -13.88 3.31
CA LEU A 139 -6.84 -13.10 3.42
C LEU A 139 -5.66 -14.00 3.83
N TYR A 140 -5.83 -14.83 4.86
CA TYR A 140 -4.81 -15.77 5.31
C TYR A 140 -4.32 -16.68 4.18
N GLN A 141 -5.24 -17.20 3.37
CA GLN A 141 -4.89 -18.03 2.21
C GLN A 141 -4.07 -17.26 1.18
N SER A 142 -4.52 -16.07 0.79
CA SER A 142 -3.80 -15.22 -0.17
C SER A 142 -2.40 -14.86 0.30
N LEU A 143 -2.25 -14.44 1.56
CA LEU A 143 -0.95 -14.09 2.14
C LEU A 143 -0.03 -15.31 2.27
N SER A 144 -0.57 -16.48 2.63
CA SER A 144 0.18 -17.74 2.66
C SER A 144 0.73 -18.11 1.29
N THR A 145 -0.05 -17.88 0.22
CA THR A 145 0.43 -18.06 -1.16
C THR A 145 1.54 -17.06 -1.49
N MET A 146 1.36 -15.77 -1.18
CA MET A 146 2.32 -14.72 -1.49
C MET A 146 3.66 -14.89 -0.77
N GLN A 147 3.68 -15.47 0.45
CA GLN A 147 4.91 -15.75 1.19
C GLN A 147 5.82 -16.79 0.50
N GLN A 148 5.31 -17.53 -0.48
CA GLN A 148 6.09 -18.51 -1.24
C GLN A 148 6.87 -17.89 -2.41
N TRP A 149 6.62 -16.61 -2.74
CA TRP A 149 7.28 -15.93 -3.84
C TRP A 149 8.59 -15.28 -3.41
N ASP A 150 9.52 -15.12 -4.36
CA ASP A 150 10.78 -14.40 -4.12
C ASP A 150 10.58 -12.88 -4.26
N TRP A 151 10.32 -12.22 -3.15
CA TRP A 151 10.19 -10.77 -3.07
C TRP A 151 11.54 -10.03 -3.06
N GLN A 152 12.65 -10.73 -3.29
CA GLN A 152 14.01 -10.17 -3.32
C GLN A 152 14.32 -9.25 -2.13
N GLY A 153 13.95 -9.69 -0.93
CA GLY A 153 14.20 -8.97 0.32
C GLY A 153 13.19 -7.88 0.67
N ALA A 154 12.17 -7.63 -0.16
CA ALA A 154 11.08 -6.72 0.20
C ALA A 154 10.15 -7.38 1.23
N GLN A 155 9.86 -6.67 2.32
CA GLN A 155 8.90 -7.12 3.32
C GLN A 155 7.46 -6.90 2.84
N LEU A 156 6.58 -7.87 3.08
CA LEU A 156 5.14 -7.69 2.85
C LEU A 156 4.49 -7.06 4.09
N LEU A 157 3.82 -5.93 3.89
CA LEU A 157 3.16 -5.18 4.95
C LEU A 157 1.70 -4.95 4.59
N ILE A 158 0.76 -5.12 5.52
CA ILE A 158 -0.61 -4.62 5.33
C ILE A 158 -0.59 -3.12 5.65
N GLU A 159 -1.04 -2.28 4.73
CA GLU A 159 -1.43 -0.91 5.08
C GLU A 159 -2.88 -0.93 5.55
N HIS A 160 -3.08 -0.63 6.83
CA HIS A 160 -4.42 -0.41 7.35
C HIS A 160 -4.93 0.95 6.88
N CYS A 161 -5.91 0.92 5.97
CA CYS A 161 -6.65 2.10 5.52
C CYS A 161 -7.82 2.37 6.50
N ASP A 162 -9.06 2.21 6.03
CA ASP A 162 -10.28 2.30 6.83
C ASP A 162 -11.14 1.04 6.61
N ALA A 163 -11.62 0.49 7.71
CA ALA A 163 -12.53 -0.64 7.74
C ALA A 163 -13.97 -0.24 7.43
N TYR A 164 -14.76 -1.20 6.97
CA TYR A 164 -16.20 -1.02 6.94
C TYR A 164 -16.77 -1.05 8.36
N VAL A 165 -17.41 0.05 8.75
CA VAL A 165 -18.18 0.16 10.00
C VAL A 165 -19.63 0.57 9.68
N PRO A 166 -20.65 -0.09 10.25
CA PRO A 166 -22.06 0.21 9.90
C PRO A 166 -22.50 1.65 10.19
N ALA A 167 -21.77 2.38 11.05
CA ALA A 167 -22.15 3.70 11.53
C ALA A 167 -21.97 4.82 10.48
N HIS A 168 -21.14 4.63 9.45
CA HIS A 168 -20.91 5.65 8.44
C HIS A 168 -20.31 5.07 7.15
N ALA A 169 -20.40 5.84 6.06
CA ALA A 169 -19.81 5.44 4.79
C ALA A 169 -18.28 5.37 4.88
N PRO A 170 -17.66 4.25 4.46
CA PRO A 170 -16.21 4.15 4.39
C PRO A 170 -15.65 4.90 3.17
N SER A 171 -14.34 5.15 3.17
CA SER A 171 -13.61 5.55 1.96
C SER A 171 -13.07 4.33 1.21
N LYS A 172 -12.64 3.28 1.94
CA LYS A 172 -12.17 2.01 1.39
C LYS A 172 -13.04 0.85 1.86
N GLY A 173 -13.30 0.77 3.15
CA GLY A 173 -14.24 -0.19 3.72
C GLY A 173 -13.71 -1.62 3.73
N PHE A 174 -12.39 -1.81 3.87
CA PHE A 174 -11.77 -3.14 3.82
C PHE A 174 -11.96 -3.92 5.14
N LEU A 175 -11.16 -4.95 5.39
CA LEU A 175 -11.22 -5.71 6.64
C LEU A 175 -10.96 -4.81 7.86
N SER A 176 -11.44 -5.26 9.03
CA SER A 176 -11.17 -4.57 10.28
C SER A 176 -9.71 -4.71 10.69
N LEU A 177 -9.18 -3.72 11.42
CA LEU A 177 -7.83 -3.83 11.99
C LEU A 177 -7.66 -5.09 12.85
N SER A 178 -8.71 -5.49 13.57
CA SER A 178 -8.70 -6.72 14.37
C SER A 178 -8.57 -7.98 13.51
N ASP A 179 -9.22 -8.04 12.35
CA ASP A 179 -9.09 -9.17 11.42
C ASP A 179 -7.65 -9.21 10.86
N GLU A 180 -7.11 -8.05 10.49
CA GLU A 180 -5.73 -7.92 9.96
C GLU A 180 -4.69 -8.37 10.99
N ILE A 181 -4.83 -7.92 12.25
CA ILE A 181 -3.98 -8.36 13.36
C ILE A 181 -4.11 -9.87 13.58
N ALA A 182 -5.32 -10.41 13.60
CA ALA A 182 -5.56 -11.84 13.84
C ALA A 182 -4.91 -12.70 12.75
N VAL A 183 -5.07 -12.32 11.48
CA VAL A 183 -4.47 -13.02 10.33
C VAL A 183 -2.95 -13.00 10.42
N LEU A 184 -2.34 -11.84 10.62
CA LEU A 184 -0.88 -11.73 10.68
C LEU A 184 -0.29 -12.39 11.91
N THR A 185 -0.98 -12.35 13.06
CA THR A 185 -0.56 -13.07 14.26
C THR A 185 -0.51 -14.58 13.99
N ARG A 186 -1.56 -15.12 13.36
CA ARG A 186 -1.60 -16.54 12.97
C ARG A 186 -0.48 -16.86 11.97
N LEU A 187 -0.36 -16.07 10.90
CA LEU A 187 0.63 -16.31 9.85
C LEU A 187 2.06 -16.29 10.38
N ASN A 188 2.41 -15.26 11.17
CA ASN A 188 3.75 -15.09 11.74
C ASN A 188 4.16 -16.17 12.75
N THR A 189 3.23 -17.02 13.23
CA THR A 189 3.58 -18.18 14.09
C THR A 189 4.24 -19.31 13.32
N VAL A 190 3.95 -19.42 12.01
CA VAL A 190 4.48 -20.45 11.12
C VAL A 190 5.49 -19.92 10.11
N SER A 191 5.67 -18.60 10.02
CA SER A 191 6.67 -17.96 9.17
C SER A 191 8.04 -17.84 9.84
N ASP A 192 9.10 -18.04 9.07
CA ASP A 192 10.45 -17.69 9.50
C ASP A 192 10.60 -16.18 9.74
N GLN A 193 11.58 -15.78 10.54
CA GLN A 193 11.81 -14.37 10.91
C GLN A 193 11.96 -13.45 9.69
N ALA A 194 12.57 -13.93 8.60
CA ALA A 194 12.75 -13.17 7.36
C ALA A 194 11.44 -12.90 6.60
N HIS A 195 10.39 -13.68 6.86
CA HIS A 195 9.09 -13.60 6.19
C HIS A 195 7.98 -13.04 7.07
N LYS A 196 8.32 -12.58 8.29
CA LYS A 196 7.34 -11.97 9.18
C LYS A 196 6.76 -10.71 8.55
N MET A 197 5.44 -10.70 8.49
CA MET A 197 4.67 -9.58 7.99
C MET A 197 4.30 -8.65 9.15
N GLY A 198 3.91 -7.44 8.82
CA GLY A 198 3.42 -6.48 9.80
C GLY A 198 2.45 -5.48 9.18
N ILE A 199 2.11 -4.46 9.96
CA ILE A 199 1.08 -3.48 9.61
C ILE A 199 1.70 -2.08 9.61
N VAL A 200 1.38 -1.33 8.57
CA VAL A 200 1.57 0.12 8.47
C VAL A 200 0.23 0.79 8.78
N ILE A 201 0.21 1.69 9.74
CA ILE A 201 -1.00 2.49 10.02
C ILE A 201 -1.04 3.70 9.09
N ASN A 202 -2.15 3.91 8.38
CA ASN A 202 -2.43 5.16 7.69
C ASN A 202 -3.17 6.12 8.63
N TRP A 203 -2.53 7.22 9.01
CA TRP A 203 -3.03 8.15 10.03
C TRP A 203 -4.41 8.72 9.68
N GLY A 204 -4.52 9.39 8.53
CA GLY A 204 -5.75 10.02 8.07
C GLY A 204 -6.88 9.01 7.90
N ARG A 205 -6.58 7.80 7.41
CA ARG A 205 -7.60 6.74 7.27
C ARG A 205 -8.10 6.22 8.61
N SER A 206 -7.22 6.08 9.60
CA SER A 206 -7.62 5.67 10.96
C SER A 206 -8.48 6.74 11.64
N VAL A 207 -8.17 8.02 11.45
CA VAL A 207 -9.02 9.13 11.93
C VAL A 207 -10.35 9.15 11.19
N PHE A 208 -10.36 8.88 9.88
CA PHE A 208 -11.59 8.79 9.08
C PHE A 208 -12.50 7.64 9.54
N GLU A 209 -11.94 6.44 9.77
CA GLU A 209 -12.67 5.26 10.25
C GLU A 209 -13.30 5.51 11.63
N THR A 210 -12.55 6.10 12.56
CA THR A 210 -13.04 6.27 13.93
C THR A 210 -13.88 7.54 14.11
N ARG A 211 -13.80 8.48 13.16
CA ARG A 211 -14.34 9.86 13.28
C ARG A 211 -13.81 10.62 14.49
N ARG A 212 -12.61 10.25 14.97
CA ARG A 212 -11.99 10.83 16.17
C ARG A 212 -10.50 11.07 15.91
N PRO A 213 -9.95 12.25 16.28
CA PRO A 213 -8.52 12.51 16.15
C PRO A 213 -7.63 11.46 16.83
N ASP A 214 -8.07 10.93 17.97
CA ASP A 214 -7.31 9.94 18.74
C ASP A 214 -7.35 8.52 18.14
N GLY A 215 -8.21 8.25 17.16
CA GLY A 215 -8.37 6.90 16.61
C GLY A 215 -7.13 6.35 15.92
N ALA A 216 -6.31 7.22 15.30
CA ALA A 216 -5.01 6.80 14.78
C ALA A 216 -4.08 6.30 15.89
N LEU A 217 -4.09 6.95 17.06
CA LEU A 217 -3.27 6.52 18.19
C LEU A 217 -3.77 5.19 18.76
N GLU A 218 -5.08 5.00 18.88
CA GLU A 218 -5.69 3.74 19.28
C GLU A 218 -5.26 2.60 18.34
N HIS A 219 -5.30 2.81 17.02
CA HIS A 219 -4.87 1.82 16.02
C HIS A 219 -3.37 1.52 16.13
N ILE A 220 -2.52 2.55 16.27
CA ILE A 220 -1.07 2.38 16.48
C ILE A 220 -0.81 1.52 17.72
N MET A 221 -1.46 1.84 18.85
CA MET A 221 -1.29 1.11 20.10
C MET A 221 -1.75 -0.35 19.99
N ALA A 222 -2.87 -0.61 19.31
CA ALA A 222 -3.38 -1.97 19.10
C ALA A 222 -2.39 -2.83 18.29
N VAL A 223 -1.87 -2.29 17.19
CA VAL A 223 -0.89 -2.98 16.34
C VAL A 223 0.45 -3.14 17.06
N GLN A 224 0.87 -2.14 17.86
CA GLN A 224 2.09 -2.22 18.67
C GLN A 224 1.96 -3.31 19.74
N ALA A 225 0.83 -3.39 20.44
CA ALA A 225 0.57 -4.41 21.45
C ALA A 225 0.57 -5.83 20.87
N ALA A 226 0.16 -5.99 19.60
CA ALA A 226 0.27 -7.24 18.87
C ALA A 226 1.70 -7.54 18.34
N GLY A 227 2.65 -6.61 18.48
CA GLY A 227 4.01 -6.76 17.97
C GLY A 227 4.11 -6.70 16.45
N LEU A 228 3.14 -6.08 15.77
CA LEU A 228 3.04 -6.05 14.31
C LEU A 228 3.36 -4.68 13.70
N LEU A 229 3.60 -3.64 14.51
CA LEU A 229 3.77 -2.27 14.03
C LEU A 229 5.06 -2.15 13.23
N SER A 230 4.93 -1.91 11.93
CA SER A 230 6.06 -1.88 10.98
C SER A 230 6.24 -0.52 10.30
N GLY A 231 5.26 0.38 10.43
CA GLY A 231 5.36 1.73 9.91
C GLY A 231 4.17 2.60 10.25
N LEU A 232 4.33 3.89 9.98
CA LEU A 232 3.28 4.90 10.07
C LEU A 232 3.34 5.74 8.79
N MET A 233 2.22 5.84 8.09
CA MET A 233 2.02 6.78 7.01
C MET A 233 1.38 8.05 7.57
N PHE A 234 2.07 9.18 7.38
CA PHE A 234 1.52 10.50 7.68
C PHE A 234 0.66 10.97 6.50
N SER A 235 -0.64 11.04 6.72
CA SER A 235 -1.65 11.51 5.77
C SER A 235 -2.66 12.41 6.49
N GLY A 236 -3.54 13.08 5.74
CA GLY A 236 -4.53 14.01 6.30
C GLY A 236 -5.97 13.60 6.03
N VAL A 237 -6.88 14.12 6.85
CA VAL A 237 -8.33 14.05 6.72
C VAL A 237 -8.92 15.36 7.25
N SER A 238 -10.04 15.80 6.69
CA SER A 238 -10.74 17.02 7.09
C SER A 238 -12.26 16.78 7.09
N ASP A 239 -12.97 17.39 8.05
CA ASP A 239 -14.43 17.45 8.05
C ASP A 239 -14.98 18.58 7.16
N GLN A 240 -14.09 19.42 6.62
CA GLN A 240 -14.38 20.51 5.70
C GLN A 240 -13.75 20.25 4.32
N ASP A 241 -14.43 20.68 3.27
CA ASP A 241 -13.83 20.77 1.94
C ASP A 241 -12.70 21.81 1.94
N THR A 242 -11.62 21.49 1.24
CA THR A 242 -10.45 22.38 1.13
C THR A 242 -10.26 22.79 -0.33
N GLU A 243 -9.39 23.77 -0.58
CA GLU A 243 -8.96 24.13 -1.94
C GLU A 243 -8.25 22.96 -2.66
N TYR A 244 -7.79 21.96 -1.91
CA TYR A 244 -7.15 20.75 -2.40
C TYR A 244 -8.12 19.54 -2.48
N GLY A 245 -9.44 19.77 -2.38
CA GLY A 245 -10.49 18.77 -2.53
C GLY A 245 -11.10 18.28 -1.21
N ALA A 246 -11.88 17.20 -1.31
CA ALA A 246 -12.49 16.53 -0.16
C ALA A 246 -11.47 15.58 0.47
N TRP A 247 -10.91 15.97 1.62
CA TRP A 247 -9.93 15.18 2.36
C TRP A 247 -10.65 14.13 3.21
N ARG A 248 -11.16 13.11 2.51
CA ARG A 248 -11.78 11.93 3.10
C ARG A 248 -10.73 10.86 3.31
#